data_AF-A0A517MWS7-F1
#
_entry.id   AF-A0A517MWS7-F1
#
_cell.length_a   1.000
_cell.length_b   1.000
_cell.length_c   1.000
_cell.angle_alpha   90.00
_cell.angle_beta   90.00
_cell.angle_gamma   90.00
#
_symmetry.space_group_name_H-M   'P 1'
#
loop_
_entity.id
_entity.type
_entity.pdbx_description
1 polymer ?
#
loop_
_entity_poly.entity_id
_entity_poly.type
_entity_poly.pdbx_seq_one_letter_code
_entity_poly.pdbx_strand_id
1 'polypeptide(L)'
;MNPIEAGKEALEAIVLPLREEKQQLTKRITEIDITLKPLEAAINPLDGRGRGGRKAKPKPTKRTANQEDVRQVLVKLATDHPGVKQERLLEKAKQMLKEQHGLDLKGFANRCREVLGSEPFEIDEAGSVRLAAAPKASSEPLEAILLASEPKTAVDNFASGVLGG
;
A
#
# COMPACT_ATOMS: atom_id res chain seq x y z
N MET A 1 -48.04 -4.18 30.42
CA MET A 1 -47.31 -4.38 29.15
C MET A 1 -45.82 -4.24 29.43
N ASN A 2 -45.01 -5.15 28.90
CA ASN A 2 -43.57 -5.18 29.15
C ASN A 2 -42.89 -4.14 28.24
N PRO A 3 -42.12 -3.16 28.77
CA PRO A 3 -41.54 -2.09 27.95
C PRO A 3 -40.61 -2.59 26.84
N ILE A 4 -40.01 -3.76 27.04
CA ILE A 4 -39.14 -4.42 26.05
C ILE A 4 -39.96 -4.95 24.85
N GLU A 5 -41.17 -5.44 25.07
CA GLU A 5 -42.05 -5.93 24.00
C GLU A 5 -42.58 -4.76 23.17
N ALA A 6 -42.98 -3.66 23.82
CA ALA A 6 -43.39 -2.43 23.14
C ALA A 6 -42.24 -1.82 22.31
N GLY A 7 -41.00 -1.89 22.81
CA GLY A 7 -39.82 -1.44 22.07
C GLY A 7 -39.54 -2.28 20.83
N LYS A 8 -39.75 -3.59 20.88
CA LYS A 8 -39.59 -4.48 19.71
C LYS A 8 -40.65 -4.21 18.65
N GLU A 9 -41.91 -4.07 19.04
CA GLU A 9 -43.01 -3.77 18.13
C GLU A 9 -42.81 -2.42 17.41
N ALA A 10 -42.35 -1.39 18.13
CA ALA A 10 -42.04 -0.09 17.54
C ALA A 10 -40.88 -0.15 16.52
N LEU A 11 -39.84 -0.94 16.80
CA LEU A 11 -38.73 -1.14 15.86
C LEU A 11 -39.15 -1.96 14.64
N GLU A 12 -39.99 -2.98 14.83
CA GLU A 12 -40.53 -3.78 13.72
C GLU A 12 -41.41 -2.94 12.79
N ALA A 13 -42.23 -2.04 13.34
CA ALA A 13 -43.06 -1.12 12.56
C ALA A 13 -42.23 -0.17 11.66
N ILE A 14 -40.99 0.13 12.04
CA ILE A 14 -40.07 0.97 11.24
C ILE A 14 -39.30 0.10 10.23
N VAL A 15 -38.83 -1.08 10.64
CA VAL A 15 -37.98 -1.93 9.80
C VAL A 15 -38.75 -2.59 8.66
N LEU A 16 -40.03 -2.94 8.88
CA LEU A 16 -40.85 -3.62 7.89
C LEU A 16 -41.02 -2.81 6.58
N PRO A 17 -41.47 -1.54 6.59
CA PRO A 17 -41.62 -0.77 5.35
C PRO A 17 -40.28 -0.57 4.62
N LEU A 18 -39.18 -0.38 5.35
CA LEU A 18 -37.84 -0.25 4.75
C LEU A 18 -37.39 -1.54 4.04
N ARG A 19 -37.76 -2.72 4.57
CA ARG A 19 -37.49 -4.00 3.91
C ARG A 19 -38.32 -4.15 2.64
N GLU A 20 -39.58 -3.75 2.67
CA GLU A 20 -40.46 -3.77 1.50
C GLU A 20 -39.96 -2.84 0.40
N GLU A 21 -39.58 -1.60 0.76
CA GLU A 21 -39.00 -0.63 -0.18
C GLU A 21 -37.70 -1.16 -0.80
N LYS A 22 -36.81 -1.74 0.03
CA LYS A 22 -35.58 -2.38 -0.48
C LYS A 22 -35.89 -3.49 -1.49
N GLN A 23 -36.91 -4.31 -1.24
CA GLN A 23 -37.31 -5.37 -2.17
C GLN A 23 -37.87 -4.79 -3.47
N GLN A 24 -38.70 -3.74 -3.41
CA GLN A 24 -39.23 -3.06 -4.59
C GLN A 24 -38.12 -2.43 -5.45
N LEU A 25 -37.17 -1.73 -4.82
CA LEU A 25 -36.03 -1.16 -5.50
C LEU A 25 -35.16 -2.23 -6.16
N THR A 26 -34.94 -3.36 -5.48
CA THR A 26 -34.18 -4.48 -6.05
C THR A 26 -34.87 -5.03 -7.30
N LYS A 27 -36.19 -5.22 -7.27
CA LYS A 27 -36.95 -5.65 -8.45
C LYS A 27 -36.81 -4.66 -9.61
N ARG A 28 -36.94 -3.36 -9.32
CA ARG A 28 -36.79 -2.31 -10.32
C ARG A 28 -35.38 -2.27 -10.94
N ILE A 29 -34.34 -2.48 -10.14
CA ILE A 29 -32.97 -2.61 -10.64
C ILE A 29 -32.86 -3.80 -11.58
N THR A 30 -33.42 -4.96 -11.20
CA THR A 30 -33.37 -6.15 -12.07
C THR A 30 -34.10 -5.94 -13.39
N GLU A 31 -35.24 -5.23 -13.40
CA GLU A 31 -35.95 -4.87 -14.63
C GLU A 31 -35.11 -3.96 -15.52
N ILE A 32 -34.47 -2.93 -14.92
CA ILE A 32 -33.54 -2.05 -15.64
C ILE A 32 -32.41 -2.87 -16.25
N ASP A 33 -31.75 -3.76 -15.51
CA ASP A 33 -30.65 -4.59 -16.02
C ASP A 33 -31.07 -5.50 -17.18
N ILE A 34 -32.28 -6.06 -17.13
CA ILE A 34 -32.85 -6.85 -18.22
C ILE A 34 -32.97 -6.00 -19.48
N THR A 35 -33.34 -4.73 -19.36
CA THR A 35 -33.44 -3.80 -20.50
C THR A 35 -32.09 -3.24 -20.95
N LEU A 36 -31.15 -3.01 -20.04
CA LEU A 36 -29.86 -2.38 -20.33
C LEU A 36 -28.93 -3.32 -21.11
N LYS A 37 -28.84 -4.59 -20.69
CA LYS A 37 -27.96 -5.60 -21.30
C LYS A 37 -28.10 -5.73 -22.83
N PRO A 38 -29.31 -5.88 -23.41
CA PRO A 38 -29.45 -5.97 -24.86
C PRO A 38 -29.10 -4.65 -25.57
N LEU A 39 -29.34 -3.50 -24.93
CA LEU A 39 -28.96 -2.19 -25.48
C LEU A 39 -27.43 -2.00 -25.48
N GLU A 40 -26.75 -2.36 -24.40
CA GLU A 40 -25.28 -2.36 -24.34
C GLU A 40 -24.68 -3.32 -25.38
N ALA A 41 -25.26 -4.51 -25.54
CA ALA A 41 -24.86 -5.48 -26.55
C ALA A 41 -25.04 -4.96 -27.99
N ALA A 42 -26.06 -4.13 -28.24
CA ALA A 42 -26.29 -3.49 -29.53
C ALA A 42 -25.37 -2.28 -29.79
N ILE A 43 -24.97 -1.55 -28.74
CA ILE A 43 -24.04 -0.40 -28.84
C ILE A 43 -22.60 -0.87 -29.04
N ASN A 44 -22.16 -1.93 -28.34
CA ASN A 44 -20.78 -2.42 -28.37
C ASN A 44 -20.18 -2.63 -29.79
N PRO A 45 -20.93 -3.17 -30.78
CA PRO A 45 -20.47 -3.28 -32.17
C PRO A 45 -20.36 -1.94 -32.91
N LEU A 46 -21.22 -0.97 -32.57
CA LEU A 46 -21.26 0.36 -33.19
C LEU A 46 -20.13 1.26 -32.69
N ASP A 47 -19.71 1.08 -31.43
CA ASP A 47 -18.60 1.81 -30.81
C ASP A 47 -17.22 1.47 -31.40
N GLY A 48 -17.13 0.56 -32.37
CA GLY A 48 -15.88 0.23 -33.06
C GLY A 48 -14.83 -0.49 -32.21
N ARG A 49 -15.08 -0.67 -30.90
CA ARG A 49 -14.18 -1.36 -29.96
C ARG A 49 -14.18 -2.89 -30.13
N GLY A 50 -15.06 -3.44 -30.97
CA GLY A 50 -15.21 -4.88 -31.20
C GLY A 50 -14.40 -5.47 -32.36
N ARG A 51 -13.63 -4.69 -33.13
CA ARG A 51 -12.78 -5.26 -34.19
C ARG A 51 -11.54 -5.90 -33.56
N GLY A 52 -11.64 -7.18 -33.27
CA GLY A 52 -10.59 -8.03 -32.74
C GLY A 52 -9.26 -7.82 -33.48
N GLY A 53 -8.38 -7.04 -32.87
CA GLY A 53 -7.00 -6.92 -33.31
C GLY A 53 -6.37 -8.32 -33.34
N ARG A 54 -5.66 -8.63 -34.43
CA ARG A 54 -4.84 -9.85 -34.56
C ARG A 54 -4.09 -10.06 -33.24
N LYS A 55 -4.38 -11.15 -32.53
CA LYS A 55 -3.68 -11.50 -31.30
C LYS A 55 -2.19 -11.60 -31.63
N ALA A 56 -1.40 -10.66 -31.11
CA ALA A 56 0.05 -10.71 -31.23
C ALA A 56 0.52 -12.06 -30.67
N LYS A 57 1.41 -12.74 -31.40
CA LYS A 57 2.01 -14.00 -30.92
C LYS A 57 2.60 -13.73 -29.53
N PRO A 58 2.27 -14.54 -28.51
CA PRO A 58 2.76 -14.32 -27.16
C PRO A 58 4.29 -14.43 -27.18
N LYS A 59 4.97 -13.33 -26.83
CA LYS A 59 6.40 -13.36 -26.53
C LYS A 59 6.62 -14.30 -25.33
N PRO A 60 7.78 -14.96 -25.21
CA PRO A 60 8.11 -15.76 -24.03
C PRO A 60 7.92 -14.88 -22.79
N THR A 61 6.96 -15.26 -21.95
CA THR A 61 6.61 -14.54 -20.73
C THR A 61 7.71 -14.77 -19.72
N LYS A 62 8.35 -13.68 -19.29
CA LYS A 62 9.24 -13.70 -18.13
C LYS A 62 8.52 -14.32 -16.94
N ARG A 63 9.24 -15.10 -16.11
CA ARG A 63 8.71 -15.61 -14.85
C ARG A 63 8.17 -14.43 -14.03
N THR A 64 6.90 -14.51 -13.62
CA THR A 64 6.30 -13.49 -12.78
C THR A 64 6.81 -13.64 -11.35
N ALA A 65 7.11 -12.52 -10.68
CA ALA A 65 7.59 -12.52 -9.30
C ALA A 65 6.54 -13.12 -8.36
N ASN A 66 6.86 -14.19 -7.65
CA ASN A 66 5.96 -14.82 -6.68
C ASN A 66 5.97 -14.08 -5.33
N GLN A 67 5.06 -14.46 -4.43
CA GLN A 67 4.95 -13.84 -3.11
C GLN A 67 6.26 -13.99 -2.30
N GLU A 68 6.92 -15.14 -2.42
CA GLU A 68 8.21 -15.39 -1.77
C GLU A 68 9.35 -14.53 -2.35
N ASP A 69 9.38 -14.34 -3.68
CA ASP A 69 10.36 -13.45 -4.32
C ASP A 69 10.19 -12.01 -3.82
N VAL A 70 8.94 -11.56 -3.66
CA VAL A 70 8.60 -10.23 -3.12
C VAL A 70 8.98 -10.14 -1.64
N ARG A 71 8.69 -11.16 -0.84
CA ARG A 71 9.05 -11.21 0.59
C ARG A 71 10.56 -11.09 0.79
N GLN A 72 11.36 -11.87 0.08
CA GLN A 72 12.82 -11.83 0.21
C GLN A 72 13.40 -10.46 -0.11
N VAL A 73 12.92 -9.82 -1.18
CA VAL A 73 13.35 -8.47 -1.56
C VAL A 73 12.91 -7.43 -0.52
N LEU A 74 11.67 -7.50 -0.02
CA LEU A 74 11.19 -6.57 0.99
C LEU A 74 11.89 -6.73 2.33
N VAL A 75 12.15 -7.96 2.78
CA VAL A 75 12.92 -8.21 4.02
C VAL A 75 14.34 -7.66 3.88
N LYS A 76 15.00 -7.92 2.75
CA LYS A 76 16.34 -7.39 2.48
C LYS A 76 16.35 -5.86 2.51
N LEU A 77 15.42 -5.21 1.81
CA LEU A 77 15.33 -3.76 1.79
C LEU A 77 14.97 -3.14 3.15
N ALA A 78 14.11 -3.79 3.94
CA ALA A 78 13.76 -3.33 5.28
C ALA A 78 14.91 -3.54 6.29
N THR A 79 15.77 -4.53 6.05
CA THR A 79 16.99 -4.77 6.83
C THR A 79 18.06 -3.72 6.49
N ASP A 80 18.28 -3.46 5.20
CA ASP A 80 19.28 -2.50 4.71
C ASP A 80 18.87 -1.04 5.02
N HIS A 81 17.56 -0.77 5.10
CA HIS A 81 17.01 0.55 5.32
C HIS A 81 15.80 0.53 6.28
N PRO A 82 16.02 0.41 7.59
CA PRO A 82 14.95 0.38 8.58
C PRO A 82 14.20 1.72 8.62
N GLY A 83 12.87 1.68 8.70
CA GLY A 83 12.04 2.89 8.81
C GLY A 83 11.86 3.66 7.50
N VAL A 84 12.17 3.06 6.35
CA VAL A 84 11.86 3.66 5.05
C VAL A 84 10.34 3.74 4.85
N LYS A 85 9.89 4.87 4.30
CA LYS A 85 8.49 5.05 3.88
C LYS A 85 8.08 3.96 2.89
N GLN A 86 6.88 3.41 3.09
CA GLN A 86 6.34 2.31 2.28
C GLN A 86 6.46 2.56 0.78
N GLU A 87 6.11 3.76 0.30
CA GLU A 87 6.18 4.12 -1.12
C GLU A 87 7.59 3.94 -1.70
N ARG A 88 8.61 4.48 -1.01
CA ARG A 88 10.02 4.36 -1.42
C ARG A 88 10.52 2.93 -1.34
N LEU A 89 10.06 2.16 -0.35
CA LEU A 89 10.38 0.74 -0.23
C LEU A 89 9.85 -0.05 -1.43
N LEU A 90 8.59 0.21 -1.82
CA LEU A 90 7.94 -0.44 -2.96
C LEU A 90 8.61 -0.08 -4.29
N GLU A 91 9.01 1.17 -4.48
CA GLU A 91 9.76 1.60 -5.67
C GLU A 91 11.09 0.85 -5.79
N LYS A 92 11.87 0.79 -4.71
CA LYS A 92 13.13 0.03 -4.68
C LYS A 92 12.92 -1.47 -4.91
N ALA A 93 11.89 -2.06 -4.29
CA ALA A 93 11.55 -3.47 -4.48
C ALA A 93 11.17 -3.78 -5.92
N LYS A 94 10.38 -2.89 -6.54
CA LYS A 94 9.99 -2.98 -7.95
C LYS A 94 11.20 -2.92 -8.87
N GLN A 95 12.14 -2.02 -8.58
CA GLN A 95 13.38 -1.89 -9.33
C GLN A 95 14.23 -3.15 -9.21
N MET A 96 14.48 -3.65 -8.00
CA MET A 96 15.25 -4.88 -7.78
C MET A 96 14.64 -6.10 -8.50
N LEU A 97 13.34 -6.32 -8.37
CA LEU A 97 12.67 -7.46 -9.01
C LEU A 97 12.72 -7.38 -10.54
N LYS A 98 12.62 -6.18 -11.11
CA LYS A 98 12.62 -5.98 -12.56
C LYS A 98 14.02 -5.99 -13.18
N GLU A 99 14.97 -5.29 -12.56
CA GLU A 99 16.30 -5.04 -13.11
C GLU A 99 17.32 -6.10 -12.69
N GLN A 100 17.30 -6.52 -11.41
CA GLN A 100 18.26 -7.50 -10.90
C GLN A 100 17.79 -8.94 -11.11
N HIS A 101 16.50 -9.21 -10.88
CA HIS A 101 15.94 -10.56 -11.01
C HIS A 101 15.27 -10.82 -12.36
N GLY A 102 15.07 -9.78 -13.18
CA GLY A 102 14.48 -9.92 -14.51
C GLY A 102 13.02 -10.41 -14.52
N LEU A 103 12.30 -10.27 -13.41
CA LEU A 103 10.96 -10.82 -13.22
C LEU A 103 9.87 -9.91 -13.80
N ASP A 104 8.76 -10.52 -14.21
CA ASP A 104 7.54 -9.78 -14.53
C ASP A 104 6.82 -9.34 -13.24
N LEU A 105 6.32 -8.11 -13.24
CA LEU A 105 5.72 -7.44 -12.09
C LEU A 105 4.19 -7.50 -12.12
N LYS A 106 3.60 -8.33 -12.98
CA LYS A 106 2.15 -8.54 -13.02
C LYS A 106 1.66 -8.96 -11.63
N GLY A 107 0.71 -8.22 -11.05
CA GLY A 107 0.19 -8.50 -9.71
C GLY A 107 1.16 -8.19 -8.55
N PHE A 108 2.25 -7.45 -8.79
CA PHE A 108 3.21 -7.03 -7.75
C PHE A 108 2.53 -6.25 -6.61
N ALA A 109 1.61 -5.33 -6.92
CA ALA A 109 0.93 -4.52 -5.92
C ALA A 109 0.12 -5.36 -4.92
N ASN A 110 -0.60 -6.38 -5.41
CA ASN A 110 -1.38 -7.27 -4.55
C ASN A 110 -0.47 -8.10 -3.65
N ARG A 111 0.59 -8.69 -4.22
CA ARG A 111 1.57 -9.47 -3.46
C ARG A 111 2.29 -8.63 -2.41
N CYS A 112 2.63 -7.39 -2.71
CA CYS A 112 3.22 -6.48 -1.73
C CYS A 112 2.26 -6.19 -0.58
N ARG A 113 0.97 -5.96 -0.87
CA ARG A 113 -0.05 -5.76 0.16
C ARG A 113 -0.20 -6.98 1.06
N GLU A 114 -0.21 -8.18 0.48
CA GLU A 114 -0.28 -9.45 1.22
C GLU A 114 0.94 -9.66 2.11
N VAL A 115 2.16 -9.41 1.58
CA VAL A 115 3.41 -9.57 2.32
C VAL A 115 3.54 -8.54 3.43
N LEU A 116 3.24 -7.27 3.17
CA LEU A 116 3.30 -6.19 4.16
C LEU A 116 2.18 -6.27 5.20
N GLY A 117 1.07 -6.95 4.89
CA GLY A 117 -0.02 -7.24 5.83
C GLY A 117 0.19 -8.50 6.65
N SER A 118 1.33 -9.19 6.48
CA SER A 118 1.70 -10.39 7.23
C SER A 118 2.98 -10.15 8.03
N GLU A 119 3.18 -10.92 9.10
CA GLU A 119 4.47 -10.95 9.79
C GLU A 119 5.60 -11.30 8.81
N PRO A 120 6.79 -10.69 8.93
CA PRO A 120 7.30 -9.91 10.07
C PRO A 120 7.25 -8.38 9.90
N PHE A 121 6.41 -7.82 9.04
CA PHE A 121 6.41 -6.37 8.77
C PHE A 121 5.47 -5.60 9.70
N GLU A 122 5.93 -4.46 10.20
CA GLU A 122 5.14 -3.47 10.94
C GLU A 122 5.19 -2.14 10.19
N ILE A 123 4.04 -1.44 10.15
CA ILE A 123 3.93 -0.11 9.52
C ILE A 123 3.45 0.87 10.58
N ASP A 124 4.28 1.87 10.88
CA ASP A 124 3.95 2.93 11.83
C ASP A 124 2.89 3.89 11.25
N GLU A 125 2.23 4.70 12.09
CA GLU A 125 1.23 5.69 11.67
C GLU A 125 1.75 6.70 10.63
N ALA A 126 3.07 6.94 10.63
CA ALA A 126 3.76 7.77 9.64
C ALA A 126 4.01 7.06 8.28
N GLY A 127 3.57 5.82 8.12
CA GLY A 127 3.77 5.01 6.90
C GLY A 127 5.18 4.45 6.73
N SER A 128 5.93 4.31 7.82
CA SER A 128 7.31 3.77 7.82
C SER A 128 7.29 2.27 8.08
N VAL A 129 8.04 1.49 7.28
CA VAL A 129 8.06 0.03 7.37
C VAL A 129 9.25 -0.43 8.22
N ARG A 130 8.99 -1.33 9.17
CA ARG A 130 9.99 -1.95 10.04
C ARG A 130 9.77 -3.46 10.12
N LEU A 131 10.79 -4.20 10.56
CA LEU A 131 10.67 -5.61 10.87
C LEU A 131 10.38 -5.75 12.37
N ALA A 132 9.39 -6.55 12.75
CA ALA A 132 8.93 -6.75 14.14
C ALA A 132 10.04 -7.24 15.09
N ALA A 133 11.07 -7.90 14.56
CA ALA A 133 12.23 -8.38 15.32
C ALA A 133 13.36 -7.34 15.46
N ALA A 134 13.27 -6.18 14.80
CA ALA A 134 14.27 -5.14 14.91
C ALA A 134 14.00 -4.29 16.17
N PRO A 135 15.03 -3.95 16.98
CA PRO A 135 14.84 -3.11 18.15
C PRO A 135 14.20 -1.79 17.70
N LYS A 136 13.08 -1.42 18.34
CA LYS A 136 12.44 -0.12 18.15
C LYS A 136 13.50 0.95 18.40
N ALA A 137 14.01 1.57 17.33
CA ALA A 137 14.73 2.82 17.46
C ALA A 137 13.73 3.81 18.06
N SER A 138 13.89 4.06 19.34
CA SER A 138 13.12 5.03 20.11
C SER A 138 13.16 6.35 19.38
N SER A 139 12.00 6.80 18.92
CA SER A 139 11.78 8.18 18.54
C SER A 139 11.82 9.03 19.81
N GLU A 140 13.02 9.36 20.28
CA GLU A 140 13.17 10.52 21.15
C GLU A 140 13.13 11.78 20.28
N PRO A 141 12.34 12.80 20.65
CA PRO A 141 12.31 14.05 19.91
C PRO A 141 13.69 14.73 19.97
N LEU A 142 14.19 15.12 18.80
CA LEU A 142 15.44 15.84 18.53
C LEU A 142 15.46 17.28 19.10
N GLU A 143 15.05 17.49 20.35
CA GLU A 143 15.05 18.81 21.00
C GLU A 143 16.08 18.98 22.14
N ALA A 144 16.89 17.95 22.46
CA ALA A 144 17.81 18.01 23.60
C ALA A 144 19.32 18.03 23.28
N ILE A 145 19.74 18.26 22.02
CA ILE A 145 21.18 18.39 21.64
C ILE A 145 21.47 19.77 21.03
N LEU A 146 20.99 20.84 21.67
CA LEU A 146 21.38 22.22 21.34
C LEU A 146 21.82 23.04 22.57
N LEU A 147 22.16 22.38 23.67
CA LEU A 147 22.87 23.00 24.78
C LEU A 147 24.05 22.13 25.19
N ALA A 148 25.26 22.71 25.07
CA ALA A 148 26.56 22.24 25.56
C ALA A 148 27.50 21.60 24.53
N SER A 149 28.07 22.43 23.65
CA SER A 149 29.54 22.54 23.56
C SER A 149 29.92 23.77 22.74
N GLU A 150 30.58 24.71 23.41
CA GLU A 150 31.01 26.03 22.96
C GLU A 150 31.99 25.99 21.77
N PRO A 151 32.07 27.06 20.96
CA PRO A 151 33.02 27.15 19.87
C PRO A 151 34.45 27.38 20.39
N LYS A 152 35.38 26.47 20.09
CA LYS A 152 36.82 26.76 20.19
C LYS A 152 37.18 27.78 19.12
N THR A 153 37.34 29.04 19.53
CA THR A 153 37.88 30.11 18.70
C THR A 153 39.32 29.79 18.31
N ALA A 154 39.58 29.82 17.00
CA ALA A 154 40.90 29.71 16.41
C ALA A 154 41.69 31.02 16.59
N VAL A 155 42.44 31.15 17.68
CA VAL A 155 43.54 32.12 17.81
C VAL A 155 44.57 31.54 18.80
N ASP A 156 45.62 30.91 18.28
CA ASP A 156 46.99 30.84 18.85
C ASP A 156 47.79 29.66 18.26
N ASN A 157 48.13 29.76 16.98
CA ASN A 157 49.15 28.90 16.35
C ASN A 157 50.25 29.73 15.64
N PHE A 158 50.46 30.98 16.04
CA PHE A 158 51.40 31.89 15.35
C PHE A 158 52.65 32.27 16.15
N ALA A 159 52.90 31.68 17.32
CA ALA A 159 54.09 32.00 18.11
C ALA A 159 54.79 30.76 18.63
N SER A 160 55.58 30.12 17.77
CA SER A 160 56.88 29.52 18.14
C SER A 160 57.61 29.12 16.86
N GLY A 161 58.12 30.14 16.17
CA GLY A 161 59.23 29.93 15.26
C GLY A 161 60.50 29.59 16.02
N VAL A 162 61.37 28.87 15.31
CA VAL A 162 62.81 29.16 15.22
C VAL A 162 63.69 28.75 16.42
N LEU A 163 64.84 28.17 16.07
CA LEU A 163 65.97 27.67 16.87
C LEU A 163 65.85 26.19 17.25
N GLY A 164 66.73 25.28 16.82
CA GLY A 164 68.01 25.41 16.14
C GLY A 164 68.85 24.16 16.44
N GLY A 165 69.86 23.91 15.59
CA GLY A 165 70.99 23.01 15.90
C GLY A 165 70.80 21.56 15.52
#